data_AF-A0A3B9H7N4-F1
#
_entry.id   AF-A0A3B9H7N4-F1
#
_cell.length_a   1.000
_cell.length_b   1.000
_cell.length_c   1.000
_cell.angle_alpha   90.00
_cell.angle_beta   90.00
_cell.angle_gamma   90.00
#
_symmetry.space_group_name_H-M   'P 1'
#
loop_
_entity.id
_entity.type
_entity.pdbx_description
1 polymer ?
#
loop_
_entity_poly.entity_id
_entity_poly.type
_entity_poly.pdbx_seq_one_letter_code
_entity_poly.pdbx_strand_id
1 'polypeptide(L)'
;SAAFSELYDRYSTALINYFFRMLWRDREKAEDFMQELFTKLIHKPHLYNPERKFKTWMYSIANNMCKNEYRRMEVRRNTSNGLGDREDIKDRNALSDKLVDRELFNEKLDEELLELSDNHRTVFELRYREDLSIKEIAEILECSEGTIKSRL
;
A
#
# COMPACT_ATOMS: atom_id res chain seq x y z
N SER A 1 10.33 11.76 -22.05
CA SER A 1 8.99 12.04 -21.50
C SER A 1 7.97 10.95 -21.79
N ALA A 2 7.90 10.38 -23.01
CA ALA A 2 6.90 9.34 -23.35
C ALA A 2 6.99 8.05 -22.48
N ALA A 3 8.19 7.49 -22.28
CA ALA A 3 8.38 6.27 -21.48
C ALA A 3 7.96 6.43 -20.01
N PHE A 4 8.05 7.66 -19.46
CA PHE A 4 7.60 7.94 -18.11
C PHE A 4 6.07 8.01 -18.02
N SER A 5 5.42 8.67 -19.00
CA SER A 5 3.95 8.70 -19.08
C SER A 5 3.39 7.28 -19.14
N GLU A 6 4.00 6.40 -19.93
CA GLU A 6 3.57 5.00 -20.03
C GLU A 6 3.69 4.25 -18.69
N LEU A 7 4.75 4.50 -17.93
CA LEU A 7 4.89 3.94 -16.58
C LEU A 7 3.83 4.49 -15.63
N TYR A 8 3.56 5.79 -15.70
CA TYR A 8 2.54 6.44 -14.89
C TYR A 8 1.15 5.87 -15.19
N ASP A 9 0.76 5.82 -16.45
CA ASP A 9 -0.54 5.31 -16.90
C ASP A 9 -0.70 3.83 -16.53
N ARG A 10 0.40 3.05 -16.54
CA ARG A 10 0.38 1.63 -16.18
C ARG A 10 0.25 1.37 -14.68
N TYR A 11 0.85 2.19 -13.82
CA TYR A 11 1.01 1.86 -12.40
C TYR A 11 0.35 2.82 -11.41
N SER A 12 -0.03 4.04 -11.83
CA SER A 12 -0.60 5.06 -10.94
C SER A 12 -1.84 4.57 -10.20
N THR A 13 -2.82 3.99 -10.90
CA THR A 13 -4.04 3.48 -10.26
C THR A 13 -3.75 2.35 -9.28
N ALA A 14 -2.87 1.41 -9.62
CA ALA A 14 -2.49 0.31 -8.73
C ALA A 14 -1.78 0.84 -7.47
N LEU A 15 -0.89 1.82 -7.62
CA LEU A 15 -0.18 2.44 -6.51
C LEU A 15 -1.10 3.26 -5.60
N ILE A 16 -2.01 4.08 -6.17
CA ILE A 16 -3.00 4.80 -5.35
C ILE A 16 -3.83 3.81 -4.54
N ASN A 17 -4.30 2.73 -5.18
CA ASN A 17 -5.10 1.70 -4.52
C ASN A 17 -4.31 0.98 -3.41
N TYR A 18 -3.04 0.66 -3.65
CA TYR A 18 -2.15 0.11 -2.64
C TYR A 18 -1.97 1.07 -1.47
N PHE A 19 -1.59 2.33 -1.73
CA PHE A 19 -1.41 3.32 -0.67
C PHE A 19 -2.69 3.59 0.09
N PHE A 20 -3.85 3.63 -0.57
CA PHE A 20 -5.15 3.82 0.08
C PHE A 20 -5.41 2.73 1.13
N ARG A 21 -5.20 1.46 0.80
CA ARG A 21 -5.40 0.34 1.75
C ARG A 21 -4.34 0.30 2.84
N MET A 22 -3.15 0.82 2.56
CA MET A 22 -2.05 0.87 3.51
C MET A 22 -2.11 2.09 4.44
N LEU A 23 -2.67 3.21 4.01
CA LEU A 23 -2.66 4.50 4.72
C LEU A 23 -4.05 4.83 5.26
N TRP A 24 -4.66 3.88 5.97
CA TRP A 24 -5.93 4.06 6.69
C TRP A 24 -7.09 4.56 5.83
N ARG A 25 -7.11 4.20 4.54
CA ARG A 25 -8.15 4.63 3.58
C ARG A 25 -8.23 6.15 3.42
N ASP A 26 -7.11 6.85 3.64
CA ASP A 26 -6.98 8.27 3.33
C ASP A 26 -6.66 8.45 1.85
N ARG A 27 -7.64 8.95 1.09
CA ARG A 27 -7.54 9.10 -0.37
C ARG A 27 -6.54 10.18 -0.76
N GLU A 28 -6.55 11.32 -0.09
CA GLU A 28 -5.66 12.44 -0.39
C GLU A 28 -4.21 12.01 -0.14
N LYS A 29 -3.96 11.38 1.01
CA LYS A 29 -2.64 10.88 1.37
C LYS A 29 -2.14 9.79 0.42
N ALA A 30 -3.03 8.93 -0.06
CA ALA A 30 -2.67 7.91 -1.04
C ALA A 30 -2.23 8.50 -2.39
N GLU A 31 -2.93 9.54 -2.85
CA GLU A 31 -2.56 10.27 -4.07
C GLU A 31 -1.23 10.99 -3.90
N ASP A 32 -1.00 11.66 -2.76
CA ASP A 32 0.27 12.30 -2.43
C ASP A 32 1.44 11.31 -2.42
N PHE A 33 1.26 10.14 -1.79
CA PHE A 33 2.30 9.10 -1.74
C PHE A 33 2.61 8.53 -3.13
N MET A 34 1.59 8.35 -3.97
CA MET A 34 1.80 7.94 -5.36
C MET A 34 2.61 8.99 -6.12
N GLN A 35 2.24 10.27 -6.01
CA GLN A 35 2.96 11.37 -6.67
C GLN A 35 4.42 11.46 -6.17
N GLU A 36 4.66 11.34 -4.86
CA GLU A 36 6.00 11.34 -4.28
C GLU A 36 6.81 10.14 -4.78
N LEU A 37 6.21 8.95 -4.88
CA LEU A 37 6.88 7.78 -5.42
C LEU A 37 7.32 8.01 -6.87
N PHE A 38 6.41 8.46 -7.74
CA PHE A 38 6.77 8.75 -9.14
C PHE A 38 7.82 9.86 -9.26
N THR A 39 7.76 10.86 -8.39
CA THR A 39 8.81 11.88 -8.28
C THR A 39 10.16 11.25 -7.97
N LYS A 40 10.24 10.31 -7.02
CA LYS A 40 11.48 9.56 -6.73
C LYS A 40 11.98 8.76 -7.93
N LEU A 41 11.07 8.13 -8.68
CA LEU A 41 11.41 7.37 -9.87
C LEU A 41 12.03 8.25 -10.97
N ILE A 42 11.47 9.45 -11.21
CA ILE A 42 11.98 10.39 -12.22
C ILE A 42 13.35 10.95 -11.84
N HIS A 43 13.54 11.29 -10.57
CA HIS A 43 14.76 11.96 -10.12
C HIS A 43 15.93 10.98 -9.93
N LYS A 44 15.64 9.70 -9.70
CA LYS A 44 16.67 8.68 -9.43
C LYS A 44 16.47 7.38 -10.21
N PRO A 45 16.31 7.43 -11.55
CA PRO A 45 16.08 6.24 -12.38
C PRO A 45 17.29 5.29 -12.36
N HIS A 46 18.49 5.83 -12.15
CA HIS A 46 19.74 5.06 -12.05
C HIS A 46 19.81 4.12 -10.84
N LEU A 47 18.93 4.28 -9.85
CA LEU A 47 18.84 3.37 -8.70
C LEU A 47 18.11 2.06 -9.03
N TYR A 48 17.43 2.00 -10.18
CA TYR A 48 16.82 0.77 -10.64
C TYR A 48 17.90 -0.21 -11.10
N ASN A 49 17.90 -1.40 -10.52
CA ASN A 49 18.69 -2.52 -10.99
C ASN A 49 17.84 -3.35 -11.97
N PRO A 50 18.20 -3.43 -13.27
CA PRO A 50 17.46 -4.19 -14.28
C PRO A 50 17.36 -5.70 -14.02
N GLU A 51 18.23 -6.26 -13.17
CA GLU A 51 18.17 -7.67 -12.74
C GLU A 51 16.93 -7.96 -11.87
N ARG A 52 16.30 -6.93 -11.30
CA ARG A 52 15.05 -7.04 -10.55
C ARG A 52 13.90 -6.64 -11.44
N LYS A 53 12.76 -7.33 -11.32
CA LYS A 53 11.54 -6.86 -11.99
C LYS A 53 11.17 -5.47 -11.50
N PHE A 54 10.88 -4.57 -12.44
CA PHE A 54 10.50 -3.19 -12.13
C PHE A 54 9.34 -3.09 -11.12
N LYS A 55 8.29 -3.91 -11.31
CA LYS A 55 7.14 -3.96 -10.40
C LYS A 55 7.58 -4.27 -8.96
N THR A 56 8.43 -5.28 -8.77
CA THR A 56 8.96 -5.66 -7.46
C THR A 56 9.75 -4.52 -6.82
N TRP A 57 10.68 -3.91 -7.56
CA TRP A 57 11.47 -2.78 -7.08
C TRP A 57 10.61 -1.56 -6.72
N MET A 58 9.62 -1.26 -7.54
CA MET A 58 8.66 -0.17 -7.30
C MET A 58 7.88 -0.38 -6.00
N TYR A 59 7.38 -1.61 -5.75
CA TYR A 59 6.70 -1.93 -4.49
C TYR A 59 7.65 -1.97 -3.28
N SER A 60 8.96 -2.21 -3.47
CA SER A 60 9.96 -2.01 -2.40
C SER A 60 10.01 -0.54 -1.96
N ILE A 61 9.96 0.40 -2.91
CA ILE A 61 9.93 1.84 -2.60
C ILE A 61 8.61 2.19 -1.90
N ALA A 62 7.48 1.73 -2.43
CA ALA A 62 6.16 1.98 -1.85
C ALA A 62 6.06 1.47 -0.41
N ASN A 63 6.47 0.22 -0.16
CA ASN A 63 6.50 -0.37 1.18
C ASN A 63 7.38 0.42 2.15
N ASN A 64 8.56 0.87 1.70
CA ASN A 64 9.44 1.69 2.53
C ASN A 64 8.81 3.05 2.88
N MET A 65 8.04 3.65 1.98
CA MET A 65 7.27 4.87 2.26
C MET A 65 6.20 4.62 3.33
N CYS A 66 5.41 3.55 3.20
CA CYS A 66 4.41 3.16 4.22
C CYS A 66 5.06 2.90 5.59
N LYS A 67 6.14 2.11 5.64
CA LYS A 67 6.89 1.82 6.89
C LYS A 67 7.39 3.08 7.58
N ASN A 68 7.89 4.05 6.81
CA ASN A 68 8.34 5.32 7.36
C ASN A 68 7.17 6.14 7.92
N GLU A 69 6.01 6.10 7.27
CA GLU A 69 4.82 6.79 7.74
C GLU A 69 4.25 6.16 9.02
N TYR A 70 4.22 4.83 9.11
CA TYR A 70 3.82 4.13 10.34
C TYR A 70 4.70 4.51 11.52
N ARG A 71 6.02 4.54 11.33
CA ARG A 71 6.97 4.98 12.36
C ARG A 71 6.74 6.44 12.77
N ARG A 72 6.47 7.33 11.81
CA ARG A 72 6.17 8.75 12.10
C ARG A 72 4.89 8.89 12.94
N MET A 73 3.86 8.12 12.61
CA MET A 73 2.59 8.12 13.35
C MET A 73 2.74 7.53 14.75
N GLU A 74 3.51 6.46 14.91
CA GLU A 74 3.83 5.88 16.23
C GLU A 74 4.55 6.90 17.13
N VAL A 75 5.56 7.60 16.59
CA VAL A 75 6.26 8.66 17.33
C VAL A 75 5.31 9.78 17.72
N ARG A 76 4.46 10.27 16.78
CA ARG A 76 3.46 11.31 17.07
C ARG A 76 2.54 10.90 18.21
N ARG A 77 2.00 9.68 18.16
CA ARG A 77 1.11 9.14 19.20
C ARG A 77 1.79 9.04 20.56
N ASN A 78 3.05 8.62 20.60
CA ASN A 78 3.82 8.52 21.84
C ASN A 78 4.21 9.90 22.41
N THR A 79 4.36 10.91 21.55
CA THR A 79 4.60 12.30 21.97
C THR A 79 3.32 13.06 22.35
N SER A 80 2.15 12.59 21.89
CA SER A 80 0.85 13.26 22.08
C SER A 80 0.04 12.71 23.26
N ASN A 81 0.68 12.27 24.35
CA ASN A 81 0.03 11.78 25.59
C ASN A 81 -0.93 12.82 26.23
N GLY A 82 -2.05 13.13 25.59
CA GLY A 82 -3.01 14.14 26.04
C GLY A 82 -4.22 14.43 25.14
N LEU A 83 -4.20 14.13 23.83
CA LEU A 83 -5.38 14.34 22.97
C LEU A 83 -5.52 13.17 22.00
N GLY A 84 -6.41 12.23 22.36
CA GLY A 84 -6.80 11.14 21.50
C GLY A 84 -7.89 11.60 20.54
N ASP A 85 -7.52 11.85 19.29
CA ASP A 85 -8.48 11.85 18.19
C ASP A 85 -8.29 10.56 17.39
N ARG A 86 -9.16 9.58 17.68
CA ARG A 86 -9.52 8.58 16.69
C ARG A 86 -10.57 9.24 15.80
N GLU A 87 -10.15 9.77 14.66
CA GLU A 87 -11.11 9.98 13.57
C GLU A 87 -11.41 8.62 12.95
N ASP A 88 -12.44 7.96 13.49
CA ASP A 88 -13.09 6.84 12.83
C ASP A 88 -13.87 7.41 11.63
N ILE A 89 -13.22 7.46 10.46
CA ILE A 89 -13.88 7.80 9.19
C ILE A 89 -14.80 6.64 8.82
N LYS A 90 -16.06 6.70 9.26
CA LYS A 90 -17.15 5.87 8.76
C LYS A 90 -17.93 6.67 7.74
N ASP A 91 -17.68 6.42 6.47
CA ASP A 91 -18.60 6.86 5.42
C ASP A 91 -19.38 5.64 4.92
N ARG A 92 -20.70 5.67 5.12
CA ARG A 92 -21.64 4.62 4.71
C ARG A 92 -22.43 5.16 3.53
N ASN A 93 -22.33 4.50 2.37
CA ASN A 93 -23.34 4.63 1.34
C ASN A 93 -23.77 3.25 0.83
N ALA A 94 -25.08 3.01 0.92
CA ALA A 94 -25.74 1.80 0.42
C ALA A 94 -26.33 2.07 -0.97
N LEU A 95 -26.40 1.04 -1.85
CA LEU A 95 -27.58 0.64 -2.69
C LEU A 95 -27.25 -0.29 -3.89
N SER A 96 -28.12 -1.33 -4.12
CA SER A 96 -28.36 -2.18 -5.34
C SER A 96 -27.73 -3.62 -5.56
N ASP A 97 -28.22 -4.61 -4.80
CA ASP A 97 -28.47 -6.07 -5.02
C ASP A 97 -27.62 -7.08 -5.85
N LYS A 98 -26.63 -6.74 -6.69
CA LYS A 98 -25.70 -7.80 -7.24
C LYS A 98 -24.25 -7.36 -7.46
N LEU A 99 -24.04 -6.15 -7.99
CA LEU A 99 -22.71 -5.50 -7.96
C LEU A 99 -22.34 -5.08 -6.52
N VAL A 100 -23.37 -4.73 -5.77
CA VAL A 100 -23.37 -4.39 -4.35
C VAL A 100 -22.87 -5.50 -3.47
N ASP A 101 -23.20 -6.76 -3.74
CA ASP A 101 -22.64 -7.84 -2.93
C ASP A 101 -21.12 -7.91 -3.03
N ARG A 102 -20.55 -7.67 -4.23
CA ARG A 102 -19.10 -7.69 -4.41
C ARG A 102 -18.44 -6.43 -3.86
N GLU A 103 -19.04 -5.26 -4.06
CA GLU A 103 -18.52 -4.01 -3.52
C GLU A 103 -18.62 -3.96 -1.99
N LEU A 104 -19.76 -4.34 -1.40
CA LEU A 104 -19.88 -4.50 0.05
C LEU A 104 -18.98 -5.61 0.58
N PHE A 105 -18.80 -6.72 -0.14
CA PHE A 105 -17.86 -7.75 0.29
C PHE A 105 -16.43 -7.19 0.32
N ASN A 106 -16.01 -6.48 -0.73
CA ASN A 106 -14.69 -5.86 -0.76
C ASN A 106 -14.55 -4.79 0.32
N GLU A 107 -15.58 -3.98 0.57
CA GLU A 107 -15.56 -2.95 1.60
C GLU A 107 -15.44 -3.56 3.00
N LYS A 108 -16.25 -4.57 3.31
CA LYS A 108 -16.16 -5.32 4.57
C LYS A 108 -14.82 -6.04 4.71
N LEU A 109 -14.33 -6.65 3.63
CA LEU A 109 -13.01 -7.27 3.63
C LEU A 109 -11.94 -6.23 3.94
N ASP A 110 -11.98 -5.07 3.28
CA ASP A 110 -11.02 -4.00 3.50
C ASP A 110 -11.13 -3.45 4.95
N GLU A 111 -12.32 -3.36 5.54
CA GLU A 111 -12.52 -3.04 6.97
C GLU A 111 -11.87 -4.07 7.90
N GLU A 112 -12.11 -5.37 7.70
CA GLU A 112 -11.51 -6.43 8.51
C GLU A 112 -9.98 -6.49 8.34
N LEU A 113 -9.47 -6.21 7.14
CA LEU A 113 -8.03 -6.13 6.88
C LEU A 113 -7.37 -4.95 7.61
N LEU A 114 -8.12 -3.89 7.96
CA LEU A 114 -7.60 -2.79 8.78
C LEU A 114 -7.30 -3.21 10.23
N GLU A 115 -7.88 -4.31 10.72
CA GLU A 115 -7.60 -4.86 12.05
C GLU A 115 -6.30 -5.68 12.08
N LEU A 116 -5.82 -6.13 10.91
CA LEU A 116 -4.53 -6.80 10.80
C LEU A 116 -3.38 -5.84 11.08
N SER A 117 -2.30 -6.36 11.66
CA SER A 117 -1.06 -5.58 11.76
C SER A 117 -0.52 -5.25 10.37
N ASP A 118 0.19 -4.12 10.27
CA ASP A 118 0.71 -3.60 9.01
C ASP A 118 1.46 -4.66 8.20
N ASN A 119 2.22 -5.54 8.87
CA ASN A 119 2.98 -6.60 8.21
C ASN A 119 2.08 -7.67 7.56
N HIS A 120 0.99 -8.08 8.22
CA HIS A 120 0.06 -9.07 7.67
C HIS A 120 -0.74 -8.46 6.51
N ARG A 121 -1.24 -7.22 6.68
CA ARG A 121 -1.92 -6.49 5.62
C ARG A 121 -1.04 -6.29 4.40
N THR A 122 0.22 -5.88 4.60
CA THR A 122 1.19 -5.70 3.50
C THR A 122 1.36 -6.98 2.69
N VAL A 123 1.52 -8.12 3.36
CA VAL A 123 1.70 -9.41 2.68
C VAL A 123 0.45 -9.82 1.91
N PHE A 124 -0.73 -9.63 2.50
CA PHE A 124 -2.01 -9.90 1.84
C PHE A 124 -2.17 -9.06 0.57
N GLU A 125 -1.95 -7.74 0.68
CA GLU A 125 -2.07 -6.79 -0.42
C GLU A 125 -1.13 -7.15 -1.59
N LEU A 126 0.15 -7.35 -1.29
CA LEU A 126 1.14 -7.69 -2.31
C LEU A 126 0.83 -9.05 -2.97
N ARG A 127 0.33 -10.03 -2.20
CA ARG A 127 0.06 -11.38 -2.73
C ARG A 127 -1.21 -11.45 -3.55
N TYR A 128 -2.31 -10.91 -3.05
CA TYR A 128 -3.66 -11.16 -3.59
C TYR A 128 -4.19 -10.02 -4.45
N ARG A 129 -3.76 -8.77 -4.22
CA ARG A 129 -4.17 -7.62 -5.06
C ARG A 129 -3.13 -7.31 -6.13
N GLU A 130 -1.85 -7.39 -5.77
CA GLU A 130 -0.75 -7.07 -6.70
C GLU A 130 -0.17 -8.30 -7.41
N ASP A 131 -0.65 -9.51 -7.10
CA ASP A 131 -0.24 -10.78 -7.71
C ASP A 131 1.28 -11.00 -7.73
N LEU A 132 1.94 -10.65 -6.62
CA LEU A 132 3.38 -10.89 -6.43
C LEU A 132 3.60 -12.27 -5.81
N SER A 133 4.64 -12.96 -6.28
CA SER A 133 5.07 -14.24 -5.74
C SER A 133 5.64 -14.09 -4.32
N ILE A 134 5.62 -15.17 -3.54
CA ILE A 134 6.21 -15.20 -2.19
C ILE A 134 7.67 -14.72 -2.20
N LYS A 135 8.44 -15.10 -3.24
CA LYS A 135 9.81 -14.67 -3.44
C LYS A 135 9.94 -13.16 -3.66
N GLU A 136 9.11 -12.59 -4.53
CA GLU A 136 9.10 -11.13 -4.77
C GLU A 136 8.69 -10.35 -3.52
N ILE A 137 7.73 -10.87 -2.74
CA ILE A 137 7.31 -10.25 -1.48
C ILE A 137 8.43 -10.33 -0.44
N ALA A 138 9.14 -11.45 -0.35
CA ALA A 138 10.30 -11.61 0.51
C ALA A 138 11.41 -10.60 0.16
N GLU A 139 11.64 -10.35 -1.14
CA GLU A 139 12.55 -9.32 -1.62
C GLU A 139 12.08 -7.89 -1.26
N ILE A 140 10.78 -7.61 -1.37
CA ILE A 140 10.19 -6.30 -1.03
C ILE A 140 10.25 -6.00 0.47
N LEU A 141 10.00 -7.02 1.30
CA LEU A 141 9.95 -6.88 2.76
C LEU A 141 11.28 -7.16 3.45
N GLU A 142 12.30 -7.55 2.69
CA GLU A 142 13.65 -7.89 3.17
C GLU A 142 13.62 -8.94 4.29
N CYS A 143 12.83 -10.01 4.10
CA CYS A 143 12.70 -11.11 5.05
C CYS A 143 12.65 -12.48 4.36
N SER A 144 12.68 -13.57 5.14
CA SER A 144 12.64 -14.92 4.56
C SER A 144 11.28 -15.26 3.94
N GLU A 145 11.26 -16.14 2.93
CA GLU A 145 10.00 -16.68 2.39
C GLU A 145 9.16 -17.41 3.46
N GLY A 146 9.81 -18.05 4.44
CA GLY A 146 9.11 -18.67 5.58
C GLY A 146 8.35 -17.64 6.42
N THR A 147 8.93 -16.45 6.62
CA THR A 147 8.28 -15.33 7.30
C THR A 147 7.07 -14.84 6.50
N ILE A 148 7.16 -14.78 5.18
CA ILE A 148 6.01 -14.41 4.32
C ILE A 148 4.88 -15.44 4.45
N LYS A 149 5.21 -16.73 4.36
CA LYS A 149 4.22 -17.83 4.50
C LYS A 149 3.52 -17.83 5.85
N SER A 150 4.23 -17.45 6.93
CA SER A 150 3.63 -17.32 8.27
C SER A 150 2.75 -16.07 8.43
N ARG A 151 2.85 -15.10 7.51
CA ARG A 151 2.08 -13.85 7.54
C ARG A 151 0.87 -13.86 6.60
N LEU A 152 0.79 -14.85 5.71
CA LEU A 152 -0.43 -15.19 4.95
C LEU A 152 -1.38 -15.99 5.84
#